data_AF-A0AAQ3TGP7-F1
#
_entry.id   AF-A0AAQ3TGP7-F1
#
_cell.length_a   1.000
_cell.length_b   1.000
_cell.length_c   1.000
_cell.angle_alpha   90.00
_cell.angle_beta   90.00
_cell.angle_gamma   90.00
#
_symmetry.space_group_name_H-M   'P 1'
#
loop_
_entity.id
_entity.type
_entity.pdbx_description
1 polymer ?
#
loop_
_entity_poly.entity_id
_entity_poly.type
_entity_poly.pdbx_seq_one_letter_code
_entity_poly.pdbx_strand_id
1 'polypeptide(L)'
;MAGAARTLLIALVAAVALVVAPPMMAAAAGEGSSAVAEICKSTAFPELCARTAGRHAEKYLTVDAVTVLEMQVEAFTKRVKQARRRAKKEAKAAPTPEARKPLNLCKSFYQDAADNLGACKRAIGFRDAVTIRATMSMAAQDMQNCDEMFRQAGTKNPMEDINQSLVEMSEICRSLSNMVAPHLAYYLSSSPSERCLLSSPAPSRHAAPIKSYQVTQSIKPATSMAGTRALLLVAAAAVAASCSLLAAPAAAATVADICKSTAYPELCTTTAGKQAEHYPVVDALAVLKMQVDAFAMRTEAARAHVAEAAQTASPAARKVLDLCNSLYLDVEDNLGACRRAIGFKDAVTIRATMGMAAQDMQNCDEQFRQIGEVNPMKRFDATLVEMSENCRSLSNMI
;
A
#
# COMPACT_ATOMS: atom_id res chain seq x y z
N MET A 1 56.93 68.42 12.21
CA MET A 1 56.67 67.99 13.59
C MET A 1 55.21 67.58 13.72
N ALA A 2 54.97 66.49 14.47
CA ALA A 2 53.69 65.91 14.88
C ALA A 2 52.77 65.37 13.77
N GLY A 3 52.72 64.04 13.63
CA GLY A 3 51.67 63.40 12.83
C GLY A 3 51.86 61.93 12.46
N ALA A 4 52.64 61.14 13.21
CA ALA A 4 52.86 59.72 12.90
C ALA A 4 52.89 58.88 14.19
N ALA A 5 51.76 58.81 14.92
CA ALA A 5 51.67 57.97 16.12
C ALA A 5 50.24 57.54 16.50
N ARG A 6 49.28 57.53 15.56
CA ARG A 6 47.90 57.11 15.87
C ARG A 6 47.27 56.11 14.89
N THR A 7 48.05 55.57 13.95
CA THR A 7 47.56 54.65 12.91
C THR A 7 48.13 53.24 13.04
N LEU A 8 48.60 52.83 14.23
CA LEU A 8 49.18 51.49 14.45
C LEU A 8 48.44 50.66 15.50
N LEU A 9 47.34 51.15 16.08
CA LEU A 9 46.63 50.49 17.20
C LEU A 9 45.20 50.03 16.87
N ILE A 10 44.73 50.21 15.64
CA ILE A 10 43.43 49.68 15.17
C ILE A 10 43.61 48.47 14.22
N ALA A 11 44.81 48.24 13.69
CA ALA A 11 45.08 47.09 12.82
C ALA A 11 45.37 45.78 13.57
N LEU A 12 45.53 45.81 14.91
CA LEU A 12 45.92 44.64 15.71
C LEU A 12 44.78 43.99 16.51
N VAL A 13 43.56 44.54 16.45
CA VAL A 13 42.36 43.94 17.10
C VAL A 13 41.45 43.22 16.09
N ALA A 14 41.66 43.40 14.78
CA ALA A 14 40.92 42.66 13.74
C ALA A 14 41.61 41.35 13.29
N ALA A 15 42.84 41.07 13.74
CA ALA A 15 43.63 39.92 13.31
C ALA A 15 43.69 38.75 14.32
N VAL A 16 42.94 38.82 15.43
CA VAL A 16 42.93 37.78 16.50
C VAL A 16 41.56 37.11 16.68
N ALA A 17 40.63 37.31 15.74
CA ALA A 17 39.35 36.58 15.68
C ALA A 17 39.28 35.56 14.51
N LEU A 18 40.43 35.08 14.04
CA LEU A 18 40.56 34.13 12.93
C LEU A 18 41.29 32.83 13.33
N VAL A 19 41.20 32.45 14.61
CA VAL A 19 41.84 31.24 15.14
C VAL A 19 40.78 30.37 15.84
N VAL A 20 40.51 29.23 15.20
CA VAL A 20 39.74 28.05 15.63
C VAL A 20 38.21 28.16 15.62
N ALA A 21 37.61 28.18 14.42
CA ALA A 21 36.42 27.36 14.22
C ALA A 21 36.91 25.94 13.84
N PRO A 22 36.58 24.89 14.60
CA PRO A 22 36.97 23.54 14.22
C PRO A 22 36.29 23.12 12.91
N PRO A 23 36.90 22.25 12.08
CA PRO A 23 36.29 21.70 10.88
C PRO A 23 35.23 20.66 11.26
N MET A 24 34.14 21.07 11.90
CA MET A 24 33.08 20.14 12.35
C MET A 24 32.20 19.62 11.21
N MET A 25 32.30 20.19 9.99
CA MET A 25 31.50 19.73 8.85
C MET A 25 32.12 18.54 8.11
N ALA A 26 33.44 18.29 8.23
CA ALA A 26 34.09 17.18 7.55
C ALA A 26 33.94 15.84 8.32
N ALA A 27 33.84 15.88 9.65
CA ALA A 27 33.65 14.69 10.48
C ALA A 27 32.23 14.11 10.36
N ALA A 28 31.21 14.97 10.26
CA ALA A 28 29.80 14.56 10.14
C ALA A 28 29.49 13.84 8.80
N ALA A 29 30.19 14.19 7.72
CA ALA A 29 30.02 13.56 6.41
C ALA A 29 30.50 12.08 6.41
N GLY A 30 31.53 11.75 7.19
CA GLY A 30 32.04 10.39 7.32
C GLY A 30 31.13 9.48 8.16
N GLU A 31 30.57 10.01 9.24
CA GLU A 31 29.73 9.26 10.17
C GLU A 31 28.39 8.85 9.53
N GLY A 32 27.73 9.78 8.82
CA GLY A 32 26.49 9.48 8.10
C GLY A 32 26.67 8.45 7.00
N SER A 33 27.78 8.49 6.25
CA SER A 33 28.07 7.50 5.20
C SER A 33 28.31 6.10 5.76
N SER A 34 28.93 5.98 6.94
CA SER A 34 29.15 4.68 7.59
C SER A 34 27.83 4.06 8.07
N ALA A 35 26.93 4.86 8.63
CA ALA A 35 25.61 4.40 9.07
C ALA A 35 24.74 3.92 7.90
N VAL A 36 24.76 4.64 6.77
CA VAL A 36 24.08 4.21 5.54
C VAL A 36 24.61 2.85 5.07
N ALA A 37 25.93 2.68 5.04
CA ALA A 37 26.54 1.43 4.60
C ALA A 37 26.11 0.25 5.46
N GLU A 38 26.04 0.41 6.79
CA GLU A 38 25.60 -0.63 7.71
C GLU A 38 24.17 -1.09 7.42
N ILE A 39 23.22 -0.16 7.27
CA ILE A 39 21.83 -0.47 6.95
C ILE A 39 21.72 -1.14 5.58
N CYS A 40 22.50 -0.67 4.61
CA CYS A 40 22.48 -1.20 3.25
C CYS A 40 22.99 -2.66 3.14
N LYS A 41 23.75 -3.18 4.11
CA LYS A 41 24.20 -4.59 4.14
C LYS A 41 23.05 -5.59 4.12
N SER A 42 21.90 -5.21 4.65
CA SER A 42 20.70 -6.06 4.69
C SER A 42 19.82 -5.92 3.44
N THR A 43 20.33 -5.33 2.36
CA THR A 43 19.61 -5.19 1.08
C THR A 43 20.18 -6.12 0.02
N ALA A 44 19.39 -6.41 -1.02
CA ALA A 44 19.84 -7.25 -2.15
C ALA A 44 21.02 -6.64 -2.94
N PHE A 45 21.21 -5.32 -2.87
CA PHE A 45 22.23 -4.59 -3.63
C PHE A 45 22.96 -3.57 -2.72
N PRO A 46 23.79 -4.04 -1.77
CA PRO A 46 24.36 -3.20 -0.71
C PRO A 46 25.20 -2.04 -1.26
N GLU A 47 26.04 -2.30 -2.26
CA GLU A 47 26.89 -1.28 -2.89
C GLU A 47 26.10 -0.21 -3.64
N LEU A 48 25.06 -0.63 -4.37
CA LEU A 48 24.18 0.32 -5.06
C LEU A 48 23.44 1.15 -4.02
N CYS A 49 22.90 0.52 -2.97
CA CYS A 49 22.22 1.19 -1.86
C CYS A 49 23.13 2.25 -1.20
N ALA A 50 24.33 1.86 -0.77
CA ALA A 50 25.26 2.78 -0.11
C ALA A 50 25.62 3.96 -1.02
N ARG A 51 25.87 3.70 -2.31
CA ARG A 51 26.21 4.74 -3.29
C ARG A 51 25.06 5.70 -3.58
N THR A 52 23.82 5.24 -3.63
CA THR A 52 22.65 6.09 -3.95
C THR A 52 22.17 6.87 -2.74
N ALA A 53 22.08 6.24 -1.56
CA ALA A 53 21.67 6.92 -0.31
C ALA A 53 22.78 7.78 0.29
N GLY A 54 24.04 7.34 0.23
CA GLY A 54 25.17 8.06 0.83
C GLY A 54 25.31 9.51 0.32
N ARG A 55 24.95 9.76 -0.95
CA ARG A 55 24.92 11.11 -1.54
C ARG A 55 23.85 12.04 -0.96
N HIS A 56 22.95 11.52 -0.13
CA HIS A 56 21.88 12.25 0.52
C HIS A 56 22.05 12.31 2.04
N ALA A 57 23.01 11.57 2.61
CA ALA A 57 23.17 11.40 4.07
C ALA A 57 23.31 12.74 4.81
N GLU A 58 24.05 13.68 4.22
CA GLU A 58 24.29 15.03 4.78
C GLU A 58 23.02 15.88 4.97
N LYS A 59 21.89 15.50 4.37
CA LYS A 59 20.61 16.22 4.47
C LYS A 59 19.78 15.80 5.68
N TYR A 60 20.19 14.76 6.38
CA TYR A 60 19.41 14.15 7.44
C TYR A 60 20.19 14.20 8.75
N LEU A 61 19.48 14.56 9.83
CA LEU A 61 20.07 14.65 11.17
C LEU A 61 20.40 13.27 11.76
N THR A 62 19.61 12.27 11.40
CA THR A 62 19.71 10.89 11.88
C THR A 62 19.69 9.95 10.70
N VAL A 63 20.49 8.88 10.75
CA VAL A 63 20.52 7.84 9.72
C VAL A 63 19.99 6.54 10.33
N ASP A 64 18.70 6.30 10.13
CA ASP A 64 18.03 5.03 10.44
C ASP A 64 17.45 4.39 9.16
N ALA A 65 16.86 3.19 9.27
CA ALA A 65 16.35 2.47 8.10
C ALA A 65 15.25 3.23 7.35
N VAL A 66 14.40 3.98 8.06
CA VAL A 66 13.36 4.82 7.44
C VAL A 66 14.01 5.95 6.65
N THR A 67 14.99 6.61 7.25
CA THR A 67 15.71 7.72 6.63
C THR A 67 16.47 7.23 5.39
N VAL A 68 17.14 6.07 5.46
CA VAL A 68 17.81 5.47 4.30
C VAL A 68 16.80 5.13 3.20
N LEU A 69 15.62 4.61 3.54
CA LEU A 69 14.55 4.38 2.57
C LEU A 69 14.07 5.69 1.91
N GLU A 70 13.89 6.77 2.67
CA GLU A 70 13.55 8.08 2.11
C GLU A 70 14.62 8.57 1.12
N MET A 71 15.91 8.48 1.50
CA MET A 71 17.04 8.82 0.63
C MET A 71 16.99 8.02 -0.68
N GLN A 72 16.71 6.71 -0.61
CA GLN A 72 16.59 5.86 -1.77
C GLN A 72 15.43 6.26 -2.68
N VAL A 73 14.24 6.48 -2.13
CA VAL A 73 13.06 6.90 -2.92
C VAL A 73 13.29 8.25 -3.60
N GLU A 74 14.01 9.17 -2.96
CA GLU A 74 14.40 10.43 -3.60
C GLU A 74 15.39 10.24 -4.75
N ALA A 75 16.43 9.44 -4.54
CA ALA A 75 17.40 9.10 -5.57
C ALA A 75 16.72 8.40 -6.76
N PHE A 76 15.81 7.46 -6.45
CA PHE A 76 15.06 6.69 -7.42
C PHE A 76 14.13 7.58 -8.24
N THR A 77 13.38 8.47 -7.59
CA THR A 77 12.52 9.47 -8.25
C THR A 77 13.30 10.32 -9.25
N LYS A 78 14.52 10.76 -8.88
CA LYS A 78 15.38 11.51 -9.81
C LYS A 78 15.80 10.66 -11.01
N ARG A 79 16.17 9.39 -10.79
CA ARG A 79 16.62 8.49 -11.85
C ARG A 79 15.49 8.07 -12.80
N VAL A 80 14.28 7.82 -12.30
CA VAL A 80 13.07 7.61 -13.13
C VAL A 80 12.78 8.83 -14.00
N LYS A 81 12.85 10.05 -13.44
CA LYS A 81 12.69 11.29 -14.23
C LYS A 81 13.75 11.42 -15.33
N GLN A 82 14.99 11.01 -15.05
CA GLN A 82 16.07 10.98 -16.04
C GLN A 82 15.80 9.93 -17.13
N ALA A 83 15.38 8.72 -16.75
CA ALA A 83 15.00 7.64 -17.67
C ALA A 83 13.89 8.08 -18.63
N ARG A 84 12.84 8.71 -18.12
CA ARG A 84 11.76 9.27 -18.94
C ARG A 84 12.24 10.33 -19.93
N ARG A 85 13.15 11.21 -19.51
CA ARG A 85 13.77 12.21 -20.41
C ARG A 85 14.62 11.55 -21.49
N ARG A 86 15.38 10.51 -21.13
CA ARG A 86 16.18 9.71 -22.07
C ARG A 86 15.29 9.00 -23.08
N ALA A 87 14.26 8.28 -22.65
CA ALA A 87 13.30 7.64 -23.56
C ALA A 87 12.62 8.64 -24.50
N LYS A 88 12.30 9.86 -24.03
CA LYS A 88 11.82 10.95 -24.89
C LYS A 88 12.86 11.39 -25.94
N LYS A 89 14.14 11.44 -25.58
CA LYS A 89 15.22 11.77 -26.52
C LYS A 89 15.40 10.66 -27.56
N GLU A 90 15.48 9.41 -27.11
CA GLU A 90 15.58 8.23 -28.00
C GLU A 90 14.37 8.16 -28.93
N ALA A 91 13.15 8.41 -28.44
CA ALA A 91 11.94 8.38 -29.27
C ALA A 91 11.96 9.44 -30.38
N LYS A 92 12.64 10.57 -30.16
CA LYS A 92 12.81 11.61 -31.20
C LYS A 92 13.88 11.23 -32.22
N ALA A 93 14.91 10.48 -31.80
CA ALA A 93 16.02 10.06 -32.64
C ALA A 93 15.72 8.77 -33.43
N ALA A 94 14.73 7.99 -33.00
CA ALA A 94 14.40 6.72 -33.61
C ALA A 94 13.90 6.87 -35.06
N PRO A 95 14.52 6.14 -36.03
CA PRO A 95 14.29 6.37 -37.45
C PRO A 95 12.88 5.96 -37.88
N THR A 96 12.35 4.87 -37.32
CA THR A 96 11.08 4.27 -37.73
C THR A 96 9.99 4.41 -36.65
N PRO A 97 8.70 4.49 -37.03
CA PRO A 97 7.59 4.44 -36.08
C PRO A 97 7.61 3.20 -35.17
N GLU A 98 8.05 2.06 -35.71
CA GLU A 98 8.13 0.78 -35.00
C GLU A 98 9.15 0.85 -33.85
N ALA A 99 10.29 1.52 -34.06
CA ALA A 99 11.27 1.78 -33.02
C ALA A 99 10.80 2.86 -32.02
N ARG A 100 9.96 3.81 -32.45
CA ARG A 100 9.41 4.87 -31.58
C ARG A 100 8.32 4.36 -30.64
N LYS A 101 7.51 3.39 -31.07
CA LYS A 101 6.38 2.85 -30.30
C LYS A 101 6.79 2.33 -28.91
N PRO A 102 7.74 1.40 -28.75
CA PRO A 102 8.15 0.91 -27.43
C PRO A 102 8.72 2.03 -26.55
N LEU A 103 9.49 2.96 -27.13
CA LEU A 103 10.01 4.14 -26.40
C LEU A 103 8.90 5.06 -25.86
N ASN A 104 7.82 5.23 -26.62
CA ASN A 104 6.66 6.00 -26.17
C ASN A 104 5.91 5.31 -25.04
N LEU A 105 5.79 3.98 -25.06
CA LEU A 105 5.22 3.21 -23.97
C LEU A 105 6.09 3.24 -22.72
N CYS A 106 7.41 3.10 -22.86
CA CYS A 106 8.36 3.27 -21.75
C CYS A 106 8.22 4.63 -21.07
N LYS A 107 7.95 5.72 -21.81
CA LYS A 107 7.69 7.03 -21.19
C LYS A 107 6.45 7.05 -20.31
N SER A 108 5.42 6.27 -20.65
CA SER A 108 4.22 6.10 -19.83
C SER A 108 4.55 5.26 -18.60
N PHE A 109 5.23 4.11 -18.77
CA PHE A 109 5.66 3.28 -17.65
C PHE A 109 6.56 4.05 -16.64
N TYR A 110 7.49 4.89 -17.11
CA TYR A 110 8.26 5.74 -16.20
C TYR A 110 7.46 6.86 -15.54
N GLN A 111 6.35 7.28 -16.14
CA GLN A 111 5.42 8.20 -15.46
C GLN A 111 4.68 7.44 -14.35
N ASP A 112 4.17 6.25 -14.65
CA ASP A 112 3.48 5.39 -13.68
C ASP A 112 4.41 5.04 -12.50
N ALA A 113 5.67 4.68 -12.78
CA ALA A 113 6.69 4.46 -11.77
C ALA A 113 6.96 5.70 -10.91
N ALA A 114 6.91 6.91 -11.50
CA ALA A 114 7.09 8.15 -10.74
C ALA A 114 5.89 8.41 -9.81
N ASP A 115 4.68 8.07 -10.23
CA ASP A 115 3.47 8.18 -9.42
C ASP A 115 3.49 7.16 -8.27
N ASN A 116 3.97 5.94 -8.55
CA ASN A 116 4.22 4.89 -7.55
C ASN A 116 5.24 5.34 -6.49
N LEU A 117 6.34 5.98 -6.90
CA LEU A 117 7.31 6.56 -5.97
C LEU A 117 6.73 7.70 -5.13
N GLY A 118 5.79 8.48 -5.69
CA GLY A 118 5.02 9.48 -4.95
C GLY A 118 4.15 8.87 -3.86
N ALA A 119 3.46 7.77 -4.16
CA ALA A 119 2.69 7.00 -3.19
C ALA A 119 3.57 6.36 -2.12
N CYS A 120 4.70 5.75 -2.52
CA CYS A 120 5.71 5.23 -1.60
C CYS A 120 6.18 6.30 -0.61
N LYS A 121 6.48 7.51 -1.09
CA LYS A 121 6.94 8.61 -0.23
C LYS A 121 5.91 8.96 0.84
N ARG A 122 4.61 8.96 0.51
CA ARG A 122 3.54 9.16 1.50
C ARG A 122 3.48 8.00 2.50
N ALA A 123 3.56 6.77 2.01
CA ALA A 123 3.51 5.56 2.83
C ALA A 123 4.65 5.46 3.86
N ILE A 124 5.84 5.97 3.53
CA ILE A 124 6.96 6.07 4.48
C ILE A 124 6.58 6.92 5.70
N GLY A 125 5.90 8.04 5.50
CA GLY A 125 5.43 8.90 6.60
C GLY A 125 4.48 8.20 7.56
N PHE A 126 3.76 7.18 7.10
CA PHE A 126 2.87 6.35 7.90
C PHE A 126 3.48 5.00 8.31
N ARG A 127 4.75 4.74 7.95
CA ARG A 127 5.42 3.45 8.13
C ARG A 127 4.63 2.27 7.57
N ASP A 128 3.90 2.49 6.48
CA ASP A 128 3.07 1.48 5.82
C ASP A 128 3.94 0.57 4.93
N ALA A 129 4.59 -0.40 5.55
CA ALA A 129 5.48 -1.33 4.86
C ALA A 129 4.79 -2.10 3.72
N VAL A 130 3.50 -2.40 3.87
CA VAL A 130 2.71 -3.10 2.83
C VAL A 130 2.59 -2.20 1.60
N THR A 131 2.16 -0.95 1.76
CA THR A 131 2.08 0.00 0.64
C THR A 131 3.45 0.32 0.03
N ILE A 132 4.50 0.43 0.85
CA ILE A 132 5.87 0.63 0.35
C ILE A 132 6.25 -0.54 -0.57
N ARG A 133 6.09 -1.80 -0.11
CA ARG A 133 6.36 -2.98 -0.96
C ARG A 133 5.52 -2.95 -2.23
N ALA A 134 4.21 -2.67 -2.12
CA ALA A 134 3.29 -2.59 -3.25
C ALA A 134 3.75 -1.64 -4.35
N THR A 135 4.05 -0.42 -3.94
CA THR A 135 4.45 0.63 -4.87
C THR A 135 5.83 0.35 -5.48
N MET A 136 6.75 -0.29 -4.76
CA MET A 136 8.04 -0.71 -5.31
C MET A 136 7.92 -1.90 -6.27
N SER A 137 7.05 -2.89 -5.99
CA SER A 137 6.72 -4.00 -6.91
C SER A 137 6.26 -3.47 -8.26
N MET A 138 5.29 -2.55 -8.24
CA MET A 138 4.76 -1.97 -9.47
C MET A 138 5.80 -1.14 -10.21
N ALA A 139 6.61 -0.33 -9.50
CA ALA A 139 7.68 0.41 -10.15
C ALA A 139 8.68 -0.54 -10.83
N ALA A 140 9.05 -1.66 -10.21
CA ALA A 140 9.87 -2.68 -10.89
C ALA A 140 9.17 -3.26 -12.12
N GLN A 141 7.88 -3.57 -12.02
CA GLN A 141 7.09 -4.11 -13.12
C GLN A 141 6.98 -3.12 -14.29
N ASP A 142 6.83 -1.81 -14.04
CA ASP A 142 6.81 -0.77 -15.07
C ASP A 142 8.11 -0.77 -15.91
N MET A 143 9.26 -0.99 -15.26
CA MET A 143 10.56 -1.09 -15.92
C MET A 143 10.66 -2.37 -16.75
N GLN A 144 10.20 -3.50 -16.21
CA GLN A 144 10.17 -4.79 -16.93
C GLN A 144 9.21 -4.76 -18.13
N ASN A 145 8.06 -4.10 -17.98
CA ASN A 145 7.10 -3.89 -19.07
C ASN A 145 7.72 -3.03 -20.19
N CYS A 146 8.56 -2.06 -19.86
CA CYS A 146 9.34 -1.34 -20.86
C CYS A 146 10.26 -2.28 -21.65
N ASP A 147 11.01 -3.17 -20.97
CA ASP A 147 11.86 -4.17 -21.64
C ASP A 147 11.06 -5.13 -22.52
N GLU A 148 9.91 -5.60 -22.03
CA GLU A 148 8.96 -6.45 -22.75
C GLU A 148 8.54 -5.86 -24.09
N MET A 149 8.24 -4.55 -24.14
CA MET A 149 7.80 -3.91 -25.38
C MET A 149 8.86 -3.99 -26.50
N PHE A 150 10.15 -3.94 -26.15
CA PHE A 150 11.23 -4.07 -27.13
C PHE A 150 11.42 -5.51 -27.57
N ARG A 151 11.31 -6.47 -26.64
CA ARG A 151 11.39 -7.89 -26.93
C ARG A 151 10.25 -8.34 -27.86
N GLN A 152 9.02 -7.86 -27.63
CA GLN A 152 7.89 -8.09 -28.54
C GLN A 152 8.09 -7.45 -29.91
N ALA A 153 8.75 -6.29 -29.97
CA ALA A 153 9.09 -5.63 -31.23
C ALA A 153 10.27 -6.29 -31.96
N GLY A 154 10.98 -7.25 -31.34
CA GLY A 154 12.18 -7.85 -31.91
C GLY A 154 13.32 -6.86 -32.09
N THR A 155 13.40 -5.80 -31.26
CA THR A 155 14.40 -4.73 -31.38
C THR A 155 15.24 -4.62 -30.12
N LYS A 156 16.49 -4.15 -30.26
CA LYS A 156 17.37 -3.89 -29.10
C LYS A 156 16.79 -2.75 -28.25
N ASN A 157 16.69 -2.95 -26.95
CA ASN A 157 16.23 -1.92 -26.03
C ASN A 157 17.37 -0.94 -25.67
N PRO A 158 17.32 0.35 -26.05
CA PRO A 158 18.31 1.35 -25.64
C PRO A 158 18.16 1.78 -24.16
N MET A 159 17.13 1.29 -23.47
CA MET A 159 16.82 1.59 -22.07
C MET A 159 17.14 0.44 -21.11
N GLU A 160 17.62 -0.71 -21.59
CA GLU A 160 17.81 -1.95 -20.82
C GLU A 160 18.64 -1.73 -19.54
N ASP A 161 19.84 -1.16 -19.66
CA ASP A 161 20.71 -0.89 -18.49
C ASP A 161 20.07 0.08 -17.48
N ILE A 162 19.27 1.03 -17.98
CA ILE A 162 18.54 1.98 -17.13
C ILE A 162 17.42 1.24 -16.41
N ASN A 163 16.64 0.41 -17.11
CA ASN A 163 15.57 -0.39 -16.53
C ASN A 163 16.09 -1.34 -15.46
N GLN A 164 17.14 -2.08 -15.77
CA GLN A 164 17.81 -2.98 -14.81
C GLN A 164 18.23 -2.22 -13.55
N SER A 165 18.92 -1.08 -13.71
CA SER A 165 19.32 -0.25 -12.57
C SER A 165 18.14 0.28 -11.76
N LEU A 166 16.99 0.56 -12.38
CA LEU A 166 15.79 1.02 -11.68
C LEU A 166 15.08 -0.15 -10.96
N VAL A 167 15.06 -1.35 -11.53
CA VAL A 167 14.57 -2.57 -10.87
C VAL A 167 15.39 -2.86 -9.61
N GLU A 168 16.72 -2.78 -9.69
CA GLU A 168 17.61 -2.96 -8.53
C GLU A 168 17.33 -1.92 -7.43
N MET A 169 17.02 -0.67 -7.80
CA MET A 169 16.61 0.36 -6.85
C MET A 169 15.26 0.06 -6.19
N SER A 170 14.30 -0.50 -6.93
CA SER A 170 13.04 -0.98 -6.34
C SER A 170 13.29 -2.07 -5.30
N GLU A 171 14.15 -3.05 -5.60
CA GLU A 171 14.47 -4.15 -4.68
C GLU A 171 15.21 -3.67 -3.42
N ILE A 172 16.07 -2.67 -3.52
CA ILE A 172 16.66 -1.99 -2.35
C ILE A 172 15.55 -1.40 -1.47
N CYS A 173 14.62 -0.65 -2.07
CA CYS A 173 13.52 -0.02 -1.31
C CYS A 173 12.60 -1.05 -0.66
N ARG A 174 12.31 -2.17 -1.34
CA ARG A 174 11.59 -3.32 -0.77
C ARG A 174 12.33 -3.92 0.42
N SER A 175 13.64 -4.15 0.29
CA SER A 175 14.46 -4.70 1.37
C SER A 175 14.42 -3.79 2.60
N LEU A 176 14.58 -2.48 2.40
CA LEU A 176 14.52 -1.47 3.46
C LEU A 176 13.13 -1.40 4.12
N SER A 177 12.05 -1.58 3.35
CA SER A 177 10.68 -1.58 3.90
C SER A 177 10.44 -2.65 4.98
N ASN A 178 11.14 -3.80 4.88
CA ASN A 178 11.06 -4.85 5.91
C ASN A 178 11.66 -4.40 7.25
N MET A 179 12.53 -3.39 7.23
CA MET A 179 13.14 -2.80 8.42
C MET A 179 12.29 -1.68 9.03
N VAL A 180 11.30 -1.15 8.30
CA VAL A 180 10.42 -0.05 8.75
C VAL A 180 9.38 -0.54 9.76
N ALA A 181 8.99 -1.81 9.69
CA ALA A 181 8.01 -2.45 10.58
C ALA A 181 8.52 -3.82 11.08
N PRO A 182 9.52 -3.84 11.99
CA PRO A 182 10.14 -5.10 12.45
C PRO A 182 9.16 -6.05 13.15
N HIS A 183 8.04 -5.54 13.71
CA HIS A 183 7.02 -6.38 14.34
C HIS A 183 6.24 -7.25 13.34
N LEU A 184 6.10 -6.83 12.07
CA LEU A 184 5.50 -7.65 11.01
C LEU A 184 6.46 -8.75 10.52
N ALA A 185 7.76 -8.45 10.47
CA ALA A 185 8.78 -9.44 10.10
C ALA A 185 8.87 -10.59 11.13
N TYR A 186 8.71 -10.29 12.43
CA TYR A 186 8.64 -11.32 13.49
C TYR A 186 7.41 -12.22 13.34
N TYR A 187 6.28 -11.68 12.87
CA TYR A 187 5.05 -12.44 12.62
C TYR A 187 5.14 -13.33 11.36
N LEU A 188 5.88 -12.89 10.34
CA LEU A 188 6.06 -13.64 9.09
C LEU A 188 7.19 -14.69 9.18
N SER A 189 8.23 -14.46 9.99
CA SER A 189 9.36 -15.39 10.12
C SER A 189 9.22 -16.45 11.23
N SER A 190 8.22 -16.34 12.11
CA SER A 190 7.99 -17.34 13.17
C SER A 190 7.36 -18.61 12.57
N SER A 191 7.94 -19.76 12.86
CA SER A 191 7.46 -21.06 12.37
C SER A 191 6.02 -21.34 12.87
N PRO A 192 5.21 -22.13 12.15
CA PRO A 192 3.83 -22.44 12.57
C PRO A 192 3.73 -22.98 14.01
N SER A 193 4.77 -23.63 14.51
CA SER A 193 4.87 -24.14 15.89
C SER A 193 4.96 -23.05 16.97
N GLU A 194 5.56 -21.89 16.68
CA GLU A 194 5.67 -20.78 17.64
C GLU A 194 4.38 -19.95 17.71
N ARG A 195 3.60 -19.92 16.63
CA ARG A 195 2.31 -19.19 16.57
C ARG A 195 1.22 -19.80 17.47
N CYS A 196 1.28 -21.10 17.74
CA CYS A 196 0.34 -21.77 18.66
C CYS A 196 0.62 -21.43 20.14
N LEU A 197 1.86 -21.14 20.52
CA LEU A 197 2.21 -20.90 21.93
C LEU A 197 1.84 -19.49 22.40
N LEU A 198 1.75 -18.52 21.50
CA LEU A 198 1.36 -17.13 21.81
C LEU A 198 -0.17 -16.91 21.80
N SER A 199 -0.96 -17.91 21.38
CA SER A 199 -2.44 -17.87 21.34
C SER A 199 -3.10 -18.41 22.63
N SER A 200 -2.34 -18.99 23.56
CA SER A 200 -2.90 -19.44 24.83
C SER A 200 -3.08 -18.29 25.82
N PRO A 201 -4.31 -17.96 26.26
CA PRO A 201 -4.49 -17.01 27.34
C PRO A 201 -3.94 -17.64 28.63
N ALA A 202 -3.03 -16.94 29.30
CA ALA A 202 -2.58 -17.33 30.63
C ALA A 202 -3.79 -17.44 31.59
N PRO A 203 -3.84 -18.45 32.47
CA PRO A 203 -4.97 -18.62 33.37
C PRO A 203 -5.00 -17.47 34.38
N SER A 204 -5.98 -16.58 34.23
CA SER A 204 -6.26 -15.51 35.17
C SER A 204 -6.72 -16.10 36.50
N ARG A 205 -5.81 -16.17 37.48
CA ARG A 205 -6.17 -16.26 38.89
C ARG A 205 -6.20 -14.84 39.43
N HIS A 206 -7.40 -14.28 39.56
CA HIS A 206 -7.89 -13.51 40.71
C HIS A 206 -9.19 -12.79 40.32
N ALA A 207 -10.31 -13.39 40.71
CA ALA A 207 -11.60 -12.72 40.75
C ALA A 207 -11.75 -11.98 42.09
N ALA A 208 -12.07 -10.68 42.01
CA ALA A 208 -12.74 -9.93 43.07
C ALA A 208 -13.80 -9.03 42.42
N PRO A 209 -14.97 -8.80 43.06
CA PRO A 209 -16.15 -8.28 42.38
C PRO A 209 -16.20 -6.75 42.45
N ILE A 210 -16.54 -6.10 41.33
CA ILE A 210 -16.89 -4.67 41.30
C ILE A 210 -18.39 -4.52 41.01
N LYS A 211 -19.04 -3.78 41.91
CA LYS A 211 -20.45 -3.40 41.94
C LYS A 211 -20.84 -2.56 40.73
N SER A 212 -22.03 -2.84 40.21
CA SER A 212 -22.71 -2.04 39.19
C SER A 212 -23.07 -0.65 39.73
N TYR A 213 -22.68 0.38 38.98
CA TYR A 213 -23.24 1.73 39.11
C TYR A 213 -24.26 1.92 37.98
N GLN A 214 -25.55 1.99 38.33
CA GLN A 214 -26.57 2.55 37.45
C GLN A 214 -26.69 4.05 37.72
N VAL A 215 -26.63 4.84 36.65
CA VAL A 215 -26.92 6.27 36.68
C VAL A 215 -28.40 6.45 36.38
N THR A 216 -29.15 6.86 37.39
CA THR A 216 -30.56 7.25 37.32
C THR A 216 -30.66 8.72 36.92
N GLN A 217 -31.32 9.03 35.80
CA GLN A 217 -31.75 10.40 35.50
C GLN A 217 -33.15 10.65 36.06
N SER A 218 -33.26 11.75 36.80
CA SER A 218 -34.44 12.23 37.51
C SER A 218 -35.26 13.15 36.61
N ILE A 219 -36.55 12.87 36.46
CA ILE A 219 -37.55 13.82 35.96
C ILE A 219 -38.68 13.90 36.99
N LYS A 220 -38.95 15.12 37.48
CA LYS A 220 -40.00 15.45 38.45
C LYS A 220 -41.40 15.44 37.80
N PRO A 221 -42.46 15.12 38.56
CA PRO A 221 -43.83 15.11 38.06
C PRO A 221 -44.53 16.47 38.26
N ALA A 222 -45.46 16.80 37.35
CA ALA A 222 -46.48 17.82 37.55
C ALA A 222 -47.87 17.16 37.50
N THR A 223 -48.74 17.66 38.37
CA THR A 223 -50.02 17.12 38.81
C THR A 223 -51.19 17.36 37.85
N SER A 224 -52.05 16.34 37.75
CA SER A 224 -53.53 16.29 37.66
C SER A 224 -54.32 17.57 37.33
N MET A 225 -55.24 17.45 36.37
CA MET A 225 -56.69 17.66 36.58
C MET A 225 -57.52 17.07 35.43
N ALA A 226 -58.63 16.42 35.81
CA ALA A 226 -59.56 15.69 34.96
C ALA A 226 -60.53 16.58 34.18
N GLY A 227 -61.02 16.09 33.05
CA GLY A 227 -62.10 16.72 32.29
C GLY A 227 -62.62 15.82 31.15
N THR A 228 -63.73 15.16 31.41
CA THR A 228 -64.47 14.24 30.54
C THR A 228 -65.11 14.97 29.35
N ARG A 229 -64.96 14.47 28.10
CA ARG A 229 -66.04 14.42 27.07
C ARG A 229 -65.59 13.77 25.74
N ALA A 230 -66.25 12.65 25.44
CA ALA A 230 -66.86 12.23 24.17
C ALA A 230 -66.15 12.43 22.81
N LEU A 231 -66.00 11.28 22.12
CA LEU A 231 -66.22 11.02 20.68
C LEU A 231 -65.74 12.05 19.62
N LEU A 232 -64.73 11.66 18.84
CA LEU A 232 -64.60 11.80 17.36
C LEU A 232 -63.26 11.19 16.93
N LEU A 233 -63.24 9.91 16.55
CA LEU A 233 -63.10 9.44 15.16
C LEU A 233 -61.91 10.02 14.36
N VAL A 234 -60.87 9.16 14.23
CA VAL A 234 -60.19 8.78 12.99
C VAL A 234 -59.73 9.91 12.05
N ALA A 235 -58.43 10.22 12.07
CA ALA A 235 -57.55 10.37 10.90
C ALA A 235 -56.34 11.27 11.23
N ALA A 236 -55.21 10.69 11.65
CA ALA A 236 -53.85 11.27 11.47
C ALA A 236 -52.79 10.38 12.13
N ALA A 237 -52.62 9.15 11.64
CA ALA A 237 -51.47 8.31 12.01
C ALA A 237 -51.11 7.39 10.85
N ALA A 238 -50.82 7.96 9.68
CA ALA A 238 -50.36 7.21 8.51
C ALA A 238 -49.53 8.09 7.55
N VAL A 239 -48.52 8.84 8.04
CA VAL A 239 -47.53 9.50 7.14
C VAL A 239 -46.08 9.43 7.68
N ALA A 240 -45.77 8.72 8.76
CA ALA A 240 -44.39 8.67 9.30
C ALA A 240 -43.79 7.25 9.36
N ALA A 241 -44.39 6.27 8.69
CA ALA A 241 -43.89 4.88 8.65
C ALA A 241 -43.88 4.28 7.23
N SER A 242 -43.85 5.13 6.20
CA SER A 242 -43.92 4.69 4.79
C SER A 242 -42.68 5.05 3.96
N CYS A 243 -41.65 5.67 4.55
CA CYS A 243 -40.48 6.15 3.79
C CYS A 243 -39.27 5.21 3.78
N SER A 244 -39.33 4.05 4.44
CA SER A 244 -38.16 3.14 4.52
C SER A 244 -38.16 2.00 3.50
N LEU A 245 -39.22 1.84 2.70
CA LEU A 245 -39.35 0.73 1.73
C LEU A 245 -39.05 1.11 0.27
N LEU A 246 -38.79 2.40 -0.03
CA LEU A 246 -38.45 2.88 -1.38
C LEU A 246 -36.93 3.09 -1.59
N ALA A 247 -36.11 3.00 -0.55
CA ALA A 247 -34.66 3.28 -0.63
C ALA A 247 -33.82 2.09 -1.13
N ALA A 248 -34.19 0.85 -0.79
CA ALA A 248 -33.46 -0.36 -1.18
C ALA A 248 -33.34 -0.55 -2.72
N PRO A 249 -34.40 -0.39 -3.54
CA PRO A 249 -34.26 -0.54 -4.99
C PRO A 249 -33.40 0.56 -5.63
N ALA A 250 -33.33 1.76 -5.03
CA ALA A 250 -32.52 2.87 -5.54
C ALA A 250 -31.02 2.66 -5.28
N ALA A 251 -30.65 2.13 -4.10
CA ALA A 251 -29.26 1.80 -3.77
C ALA A 251 -28.72 0.70 -4.69
N ALA A 252 -29.48 -0.37 -4.91
CA ALA A 252 -29.08 -1.48 -5.79
C ALA A 252 -28.90 -1.03 -7.26
N ALA A 253 -29.81 -0.21 -7.78
CA ALA A 253 -29.68 0.36 -9.12
C ALA A 253 -28.42 1.23 -9.26
N THR A 254 -28.11 2.03 -8.24
CA THR A 254 -26.92 2.89 -8.23
C THR A 254 -25.63 2.06 -8.20
N VAL A 255 -25.58 0.98 -7.42
CA VAL A 255 -24.44 0.04 -7.45
C VAL A 255 -24.25 -0.53 -8.84
N ALA A 256 -25.33 -1.01 -9.47
CA ALA A 256 -25.26 -1.57 -10.82
C ALA A 256 -24.74 -0.56 -11.84
N ASP A 257 -25.20 0.70 -11.79
CA ASP A 257 -24.74 1.75 -12.69
C ASP A 257 -23.24 2.06 -12.55
N ILE A 258 -22.72 2.09 -11.32
CA ILE A 258 -21.29 2.25 -11.06
C ILE A 258 -20.51 1.02 -11.56
N CYS A 259 -21.00 -0.18 -11.24
CA CYS A 259 -20.36 -1.45 -11.60
C CYS A 259 -20.29 -1.69 -13.12
N LYS A 260 -21.18 -1.09 -13.94
CA LYS A 260 -21.12 -1.17 -15.42
C LYS A 260 -19.77 -0.74 -16.01
N SER A 261 -19.06 0.15 -15.32
CA SER A 261 -17.76 0.67 -15.77
C SER A 261 -16.57 -0.14 -15.23
N THR A 262 -16.82 -1.32 -14.63
CA THR A 262 -15.78 -2.22 -14.11
C THR A 262 -15.48 -3.37 -15.06
N ALA A 263 -14.34 -4.04 -14.86
CA ALA A 263 -13.94 -5.19 -15.67
C ALA A 263 -14.93 -6.39 -15.58
N TYR A 264 -15.56 -6.59 -14.41
CA TYR A 264 -16.52 -7.66 -14.15
C TYR A 264 -17.80 -7.11 -13.50
N PRO A 265 -18.69 -6.47 -14.29
CA PRO A 265 -19.86 -5.74 -13.77
C PRO A 265 -20.84 -6.59 -12.96
N GLU A 266 -21.09 -7.83 -13.41
CA GLU A 266 -22.03 -8.74 -12.74
C GLU A 266 -21.49 -9.19 -11.37
N LEU A 267 -20.19 -9.51 -11.32
CA LEU A 267 -19.52 -9.86 -10.07
C LEU A 267 -19.54 -8.66 -9.11
N CYS A 268 -19.19 -7.47 -9.60
CA CYS A 268 -19.23 -6.22 -8.83
C CYS A 268 -20.63 -5.98 -8.25
N THR A 269 -21.67 -6.06 -9.08
CA THR A 269 -23.05 -5.85 -8.65
C THR A 269 -23.46 -6.87 -7.59
N THR A 270 -23.11 -8.14 -7.79
CA THR A 270 -23.46 -9.23 -6.85
C THR A 270 -22.77 -9.10 -5.51
N THR A 271 -21.50 -8.67 -5.47
CA THR A 271 -20.72 -8.57 -4.23
C THR A 271 -20.96 -7.26 -3.49
N ALA A 272 -21.02 -6.11 -4.18
CA ALA A 272 -21.30 -4.83 -3.54
C ALA A 272 -22.79 -4.64 -3.25
N GLY A 273 -23.68 -5.12 -4.11
CA GLY A 273 -25.13 -4.96 -3.94
C GLY A 273 -25.64 -5.54 -2.61
N LYS A 274 -25.06 -6.65 -2.16
CA LYS A 274 -25.36 -7.26 -0.84
C LYS A 274 -25.02 -6.37 0.34
N GLN A 275 -24.13 -5.40 0.17
CA GLN A 275 -23.71 -4.48 1.22
C GLN A 275 -24.33 -3.09 1.09
N ALA A 276 -25.04 -2.81 -0.01
CA ALA A 276 -25.55 -1.48 -0.34
C ALA A 276 -26.46 -0.89 0.74
N GLU A 277 -27.23 -1.73 1.43
CA GLU A 277 -28.16 -1.33 2.49
C GLU A 277 -27.45 -0.74 3.72
N HIS A 278 -26.15 -0.99 3.91
CA HIS A 278 -25.36 -0.47 5.02
C HIS A 278 -24.80 0.94 4.74
N TYR A 279 -25.02 1.49 3.55
CA TYR A 279 -24.43 2.76 3.15
C TYR A 279 -25.51 3.82 2.94
N PRO A 280 -25.42 4.99 3.62
CA PRO A 280 -26.41 6.05 3.48
C PRO A 280 -26.34 6.75 2.11
N VAL A 281 -25.17 6.72 1.47
CA VAL A 281 -24.92 7.26 0.13
C VAL A 281 -24.10 6.23 -0.63
N VAL A 282 -24.58 5.86 -1.83
CA VAL A 282 -23.90 4.95 -2.74
C VAL A 282 -23.25 5.77 -3.85
N ASP A 283 -21.97 6.06 -3.71
CA ASP A 283 -21.10 6.62 -4.74
C ASP A 283 -19.96 5.64 -5.11
N ALA A 284 -19.09 6.00 -6.05
CA ALA A 284 -18.01 5.11 -6.48
C ALA A 284 -17.05 4.72 -5.34
N LEU A 285 -16.84 5.62 -4.37
CA LEU A 285 -16.02 5.35 -3.19
C LEU A 285 -16.70 4.36 -2.25
N ALA A 286 -18.02 4.48 -2.06
CA ALA A 286 -18.81 3.52 -1.30
C ALA A 286 -18.81 2.14 -1.95
N VAL A 287 -19.01 2.05 -3.27
CA VAL A 287 -18.97 0.78 -4.01
C VAL A 287 -17.57 0.14 -3.92
N LEU A 288 -16.50 0.93 -3.98
CA LEU A 288 -15.14 0.43 -3.76
C LEU A 288 -14.97 -0.15 -2.35
N LYS A 289 -15.47 0.52 -1.30
CA LYS A 289 -15.43 -0.01 0.08
C LYS A 289 -16.16 -1.34 0.19
N MET A 290 -17.38 -1.41 -0.36
CA MET A 290 -18.18 -2.64 -0.40
C MET A 290 -17.43 -3.78 -1.12
N GLN A 291 -16.77 -3.50 -2.24
CA GLN A 291 -15.95 -4.51 -2.95
C GLN A 291 -14.79 -5.00 -2.10
N VAL A 292 -14.03 -4.11 -1.45
CA VAL A 292 -12.89 -4.48 -0.61
C VAL A 292 -13.34 -5.32 0.60
N ASP A 293 -14.49 -5.01 1.19
CA ASP A 293 -15.02 -5.81 2.30
C ASP A 293 -15.53 -7.17 1.83
N ALA A 294 -16.23 -7.23 0.69
CA ALA A 294 -16.62 -8.51 0.08
C ALA A 294 -15.39 -9.35 -0.31
N PHE A 295 -14.31 -8.71 -0.77
CA PHE A 295 -13.05 -9.37 -1.10
C PHE A 295 -12.49 -10.01 0.17
N ALA A 296 -12.36 -9.25 1.26
CA ALA A 296 -11.87 -9.79 2.53
C ALA A 296 -12.66 -11.00 3.02
N MET A 297 -14.00 -10.92 3.01
CA MET A 297 -14.86 -12.05 3.38
C MET A 297 -14.61 -13.28 2.50
N ARG A 298 -14.38 -13.10 1.20
CA ARG A 298 -14.12 -14.21 0.28
C ARG A 298 -12.71 -14.78 0.43
N THR A 299 -11.72 -13.96 0.77
CA THR A 299 -10.36 -14.40 1.11
C THR A 299 -10.36 -15.24 2.39
N GLU A 300 -11.09 -14.81 3.42
CA GLU A 300 -11.28 -15.59 4.65
C GLU A 300 -11.92 -16.97 4.35
N ALA A 301 -12.94 -16.98 3.49
CA ALA A 301 -13.56 -18.24 3.03
C ALA A 301 -12.60 -19.13 2.23
N ALA A 302 -11.74 -18.54 1.39
CA ALA A 302 -10.70 -19.28 0.67
C ALA A 302 -9.72 -19.94 1.65
N ARG A 303 -9.27 -19.21 2.67
CA ARG A 303 -8.36 -19.74 3.70
C ARG A 303 -8.98 -20.86 4.53
N ALA A 304 -10.25 -20.74 4.89
CA ALA A 304 -10.98 -21.83 5.53
C ALA A 304 -10.98 -23.08 4.63
N HIS A 305 -11.21 -22.91 3.32
CA HIS A 305 -11.20 -24.01 2.37
C HIS A 305 -9.80 -24.62 2.15
N VAL A 306 -8.72 -23.85 2.27
CA VAL A 306 -7.35 -24.40 2.27
C VAL A 306 -7.19 -25.44 3.38
N ALA A 307 -7.68 -25.14 4.59
CA ALA A 307 -7.57 -26.04 5.73
C ALA A 307 -8.37 -27.34 5.52
N GLU A 308 -9.53 -27.26 4.85
CA GLU A 308 -10.32 -28.43 4.46
C GLU A 308 -9.61 -29.26 3.40
N ALA A 309 -9.15 -28.62 2.32
CA ALA A 309 -8.47 -29.27 1.20
C ALA A 309 -7.18 -30.00 1.65
N ALA A 310 -6.46 -29.45 2.63
CA ALA A 310 -5.22 -30.03 3.13
C ALA A 310 -5.40 -31.40 3.81
N GLN A 311 -6.61 -31.72 4.28
CA GLN A 311 -6.92 -32.98 4.98
C GLN A 311 -6.81 -34.19 4.06
N THR A 312 -7.21 -34.04 2.79
CA THR A 312 -7.23 -35.11 1.78
C THR A 312 -6.16 -34.94 0.70
N ALA A 313 -5.41 -33.84 0.73
CA ALA A 313 -4.34 -33.54 -0.20
C ALA A 313 -3.15 -34.52 -0.11
N SER A 314 -2.48 -34.71 -1.25
CA SER A 314 -1.18 -35.38 -1.31
C SER A 314 -0.13 -34.61 -0.46
N PRO A 315 1.00 -35.24 -0.08
CA PRO A 315 2.07 -34.51 0.60
C PRO A 315 2.64 -33.32 -0.19
N ALA A 316 2.65 -33.40 -1.53
CA ALA A 316 3.11 -32.30 -2.39
C ALA A 316 2.06 -31.17 -2.42
N ALA A 317 0.80 -31.50 -2.66
CA ALA A 317 -0.30 -30.54 -2.64
C ALA A 317 -0.46 -29.87 -1.27
N ARG A 318 -0.25 -30.58 -0.15
CA ARG A 318 -0.31 -29.98 1.19
C ARG A 318 0.72 -28.86 1.38
N LYS A 319 1.96 -29.04 0.90
CA LYS A 319 2.98 -27.99 0.94
C LYS A 319 2.58 -26.77 0.09
N VAL A 320 1.98 -27.00 -1.07
CA VAL A 320 1.47 -25.92 -1.92
C VAL A 320 0.29 -25.22 -1.25
N LEU A 321 -0.60 -25.96 -0.57
CA LEU A 321 -1.70 -25.38 0.21
C LEU A 321 -1.20 -24.51 1.38
N ASP A 322 -0.15 -24.93 2.10
CA ASP A 322 0.47 -24.11 3.14
C ASP A 322 1.02 -22.79 2.57
N LEU A 323 1.61 -22.85 1.37
CA LEU A 323 2.05 -21.67 0.63
C LEU A 323 0.87 -20.80 0.20
N CYS A 324 -0.20 -21.38 -0.37
CA CYS A 324 -1.42 -20.65 -0.73
C CYS A 324 -2.05 -19.95 0.48
N ASN A 325 -2.10 -20.57 1.64
CA ASN A 325 -2.58 -19.92 2.86
C ASN A 325 -1.70 -18.73 3.28
N SER A 326 -0.38 -18.83 3.07
CA SER A 326 0.53 -17.71 3.32
C SER A 326 0.29 -16.57 2.31
N LEU A 327 0.08 -16.89 1.04
CA LEU A 327 -0.26 -15.92 0.00
C LEU A 327 -1.62 -15.24 0.30
N TYR A 328 -2.63 -15.95 0.80
CA TYR A 328 -3.89 -15.31 1.20
C TYR A 328 -3.75 -14.40 2.44
N LEU A 329 -2.81 -14.67 3.35
CA LEU A 329 -2.48 -13.72 4.42
C LEU A 329 -1.89 -12.43 3.85
N ASP A 330 -1.02 -12.54 2.84
CA ASP A 330 -0.50 -11.37 2.13
C ASP A 330 -1.63 -10.60 1.42
N VAL A 331 -2.63 -11.29 0.88
CA VAL A 331 -3.87 -10.67 0.35
C VAL A 331 -4.60 -9.89 1.44
N GLU A 332 -4.82 -10.46 2.62
CA GLU A 332 -5.49 -9.76 3.74
C GLU A 332 -4.74 -8.49 4.16
N ASP A 333 -3.40 -8.56 4.23
CA ASP A 333 -2.55 -7.39 4.48
C ASP A 333 -2.72 -6.31 3.40
N ASN A 334 -2.76 -6.73 2.13
CA ASN A 334 -3.01 -5.85 0.99
C ASN A 334 -4.40 -5.20 1.05
N LEU A 335 -5.43 -5.93 1.46
CA LEU A 335 -6.78 -5.39 1.67
C LEU A 335 -6.79 -4.39 2.83
N GLY A 336 -6.04 -4.64 3.91
CA GLY A 336 -5.85 -3.70 5.01
C GLY A 336 -5.21 -2.38 4.56
N ALA A 337 -4.15 -2.46 3.75
CA ALA A 337 -3.52 -1.29 3.14
C ALA A 337 -4.47 -0.55 2.18
N CYS A 338 -5.25 -1.29 1.38
CA CYS A 338 -6.26 -0.70 0.52
C CYS A 338 -7.32 0.08 1.31
N ARG A 339 -7.82 -0.45 2.44
CA ARG A 339 -8.78 0.26 3.30
C ARG A 339 -8.22 1.59 3.81
N ARG A 340 -6.94 1.62 4.21
CA ARG A 340 -6.26 2.87 4.59
C ARG A 340 -6.19 3.84 3.42
N ALA A 341 -5.79 3.36 2.24
CA ALA A 341 -5.66 4.16 1.02
C ALA A 341 -7.00 4.76 0.55
N ILE A 342 -8.10 4.02 0.68
CA ILE A 342 -9.46 4.51 0.42
C ILE A 342 -9.79 5.73 1.29
N GLY A 343 -9.36 5.75 2.56
CA GLY A 343 -9.54 6.88 3.46
C GLY A 343 -8.90 8.18 2.94
N PHE A 344 -7.81 8.07 2.19
CA PHE A 344 -7.10 9.18 1.57
C PHE A 344 -7.39 9.36 0.08
N LYS A 345 -8.31 8.56 -0.49
CA LYS A 345 -8.57 8.47 -1.94
C LYS A 345 -7.28 8.26 -2.76
N ASP A 346 -6.34 7.48 -2.22
CA ASP A 346 -5.07 7.20 -2.88
C ASP A 346 -5.23 6.07 -3.92
N ALA A 347 -5.77 6.43 -5.09
CA ALA A 347 -6.03 5.50 -6.19
C ALA A 347 -4.77 4.74 -6.63
N VAL A 348 -3.58 5.36 -6.55
CA VAL A 348 -2.31 4.71 -6.89
C VAL A 348 -2.04 3.55 -5.93
N THR A 349 -2.13 3.80 -4.63
CA THR A 349 -1.95 2.76 -3.61
C THR A 349 -3.01 1.67 -3.73
N ILE A 350 -4.28 2.02 -3.97
CA ILE A 350 -5.36 1.03 -4.16
C ILE A 350 -5.03 0.09 -5.32
N ARG A 351 -4.64 0.63 -6.49
CA ARG A 351 -4.26 -0.20 -7.65
C ARG A 351 -3.04 -1.07 -7.35
N ALA A 352 -2.08 -0.56 -6.57
CA ALA A 352 -0.91 -1.28 -6.13
C ALA A 352 -1.25 -2.53 -5.33
N THR A 353 -2.01 -2.33 -4.25
CA THR A 353 -2.34 -3.40 -3.32
C THR A 353 -3.24 -4.43 -3.99
N MET A 354 -4.13 -4.01 -4.89
CA MET A 354 -4.96 -4.93 -5.67
C MET A 354 -4.15 -5.72 -6.71
N GLY A 355 -3.19 -5.08 -7.38
CA GLY A 355 -2.29 -5.78 -8.30
C GLY A 355 -1.46 -6.85 -7.60
N MET A 356 -0.88 -6.53 -6.44
CA MET A 356 -0.15 -7.52 -5.63
C MET A 356 -1.04 -8.61 -5.11
N ALA A 357 -2.24 -8.27 -4.62
CA ALA A 357 -3.23 -9.27 -4.27
C ALA A 357 -3.38 -10.21 -5.46
N ALA A 358 -3.88 -9.77 -6.62
CA ALA A 358 -4.09 -10.65 -7.79
C ALA A 358 -2.89 -11.57 -8.13
N GLN A 359 -1.65 -11.08 -8.01
CA GLN A 359 -0.44 -11.89 -8.18
C GLN A 359 -0.33 -13.03 -7.16
N ASP A 360 -0.65 -12.81 -5.90
CA ASP A 360 -0.63 -13.84 -4.84
C ASP A 360 -1.59 -15.01 -5.15
N MET A 361 -2.79 -14.74 -5.68
CA MET A 361 -3.73 -15.80 -6.12
C MET A 361 -3.22 -16.53 -7.35
N GLN A 362 -2.66 -15.81 -8.33
CA GLN A 362 -2.07 -16.41 -9.53
C GLN A 362 -0.85 -17.28 -9.19
N ASN A 363 -0.05 -16.88 -8.19
CA ASN A 363 1.08 -17.66 -7.70
C ASN A 363 0.63 -18.96 -7.06
N CYS A 364 -0.47 -18.99 -6.30
CA CYS A 364 -1.06 -20.23 -5.78
C CYS A 364 -1.41 -21.20 -6.93
N ASP A 365 -2.10 -20.70 -7.97
CA ASP A 365 -2.43 -21.48 -9.17
C ASP A 365 -1.18 -22.05 -9.89
N GLU A 366 -0.13 -21.24 -10.01
CA GLU A 366 1.14 -21.63 -10.66
C GLU A 366 1.86 -22.73 -9.87
N GLN A 367 1.86 -22.68 -8.53
CA GLN A 367 2.52 -23.70 -7.72
C GLN A 367 1.88 -25.09 -7.88
N PHE A 368 0.55 -25.15 -8.01
CA PHE A 368 -0.14 -26.40 -8.34
C PHE A 368 0.19 -26.91 -9.74
N ARG A 369 0.30 -26.00 -10.72
CA ARG A 369 0.72 -26.33 -12.08
C ARG A 369 2.12 -26.96 -12.10
N GLN A 370 3.04 -26.45 -11.28
CA GLN A 370 4.42 -26.97 -11.19
C GLN A 370 4.50 -28.39 -10.63
N ILE A 371 3.61 -28.75 -9.70
CA ILE A 371 3.55 -30.12 -9.16
C ILE A 371 2.68 -31.07 -10.00
N GLY A 372 2.01 -30.57 -11.04
CA GLY A 372 1.16 -31.36 -11.92
C GLY A 372 -0.15 -31.83 -11.29
N GLU A 373 -0.61 -31.19 -10.21
CA GLU A 373 -1.85 -31.53 -9.52
C GLU A 373 -2.94 -30.47 -9.76
N VAL A 374 -4.21 -30.88 -9.61
CA VAL A 374 -5.34 -29.96 -9.75
C VAL A 374 -5.41 -29.06 -8.51
N ASN A 375 -5.37 -27.75 -8.72
CA ASN A 375 -5.55 -26.77 -7.64
C ASN A 375 -6.99 -26.81 -7.09
N PRO A 376 -7.23 -27.21 -5.82
CA PRO A 376 -8.54 -27.13 -5.20
C PRO A 376 -8.98 -25.67 -4.97
N MET A 377 -8.04 -24.72 -4.95
CA MET A 377 -8.30 -23.29 -4.74
C MET A 377 -8.66 -22.52 -6.01
N LYS A 378 -8.57 -23.15 -7.19
CA LYS A 378 -8.70 -22.50 -8.51
C LYS A 378 -9.93 -21.60 -8.65
N ARG A 379 -11.09 -22.00 -8.10
CA ARG A 379 -12.32 -21.19 -8.16
C ARG A 379 -12.27 -19.96 -7.25
N PHE A 380 -11.67 -20.11 -6.07
CA PHE A 380 -11.41 -18.98 -5.18
C PHE A 380 -10.44 -18.02 -5.85
N ASP A 381 -9.30 -18.52 -6.33
CA ASP A 381 -8.25 -17.73 -6.98
C ASP A 381 -8.81 -16.92 -8.15
N ALA A 382 -9.53 -17.57 -9.07
CA ALA A 382 -10.17 -16.88 -10.19
C ALA A 382 -11.11 -15.76 -9.74
N THR A 383 -12.02 -16.05 -8.78
CA THR A 383 -12.98 -15.01 -8.36
C THR A 383 -12.29 -13.85 -7.65
N LEU A 384 -11.29 -14.12 -6.82
CA LEU A 384 -10.59 -13.07 -6.07
C LEU A 384 -9.75 -12.19 -7.01
N VAL A 385 -9.16 -12.76 -8.07
CA VAL A 385 -8.51 -11.98 -9.15
C VAL A 385 -9.52 -11.06 -9.84
N GLU A 386 -10.73 -11.56 -10.17
CA GLU A 386 -11.77 -10.73 -10.79
C GLU A 386 -12.24 -9.60 -9.85
N MET A 387 -12.38 -9.88 -8.55
CA MET A 387 -12.70 -8.87 -7.54
C MET A 387 -11.60 -7.81 -7.41
N SER A 388 -10.33 -8.22 -7.52
CA SER A 388 -9.20 -7.30 -7.56
C SER A 388 -9.27 -6.33 -8.74
N GLU A 389 -9.57 -6.82 -9.95
CA GLU A 389 -9.71 -5.97 -11.14
C GLU A 389 -10.92 -5.03 -11.06
N ASN A 390 -12.01 -5.44 -10.40
CA ASN A 390 -13.11 -4.55 -10.09
C ASN A 390 -12.68 -3.42 -9.14
N CYS A 391 -11.94 -3.73 -8.08
CA CYS A 391 -11.41 -2.73 -7.15
C CYS A 391 -10.46 -1.74 -7.88
N ARG A 392 -9.61 -2.25 -8.78
CA ARG A 392 -8.75 -1.41 -9.65
C ARG A 392 -9.58 -0.50 -10.55
N SER A 393 -10.63 -1.02 -11.18
CA SER A 393 -11.53 -0.23 -12.03
C SER A 393 -12.22 0.89 -11.26
N LEU A 394 -12.79 0.56 -10.09
CA LEU A 394 -13.46 1.52 -9.20
C LEU A 394 -12.51 2.59 -8.68
N SER A 395 -11.24 2.25 -8.43
CA SER A 395 -10.23 3.22 -8.00
C SER A 395 -9.94 4.31 -9.04
N ASN A 396 -10.27 4.09 -10.32
CA ASN A 396 -10.14 5.11 -11.36
C ASN A 396 -11.33 6.10 -11.38
N MET A 397 -12.37 5.83 -10.59
CA MET A 397 -13.59 6.63 -10.51
C MET A 397 -13.63 7.56 -9.27
N ILE A 398 -12.60 7.48 -8.42
CA ILE A 398 -12.46 8.29 -7.19
C ILE A 398 -11.31 9.28 -7.33
#